data_AF-A0A939WBR8-F1
#
_entry.id   AF-A0A939WBR8-F1
#
_cell.length_a   1.000
_cell.length_b   1.000
_cell.length_c   1.000
_cell.angle_alpha   90.00
_cell.angle_beta   90.00
_cell.angle_gamma   90.00
#
_symmetry.space_group_name_H-M   'P 1'
#
loop_
_entity.id
_entity.type
_entity.pdbx_description
1 polymer ?
#
loop_
_entity_poly.entity_id
_entity_poly.type
_entity_poly.pdbx_seq_one_letter_code
_entity_poly.pdbx_strand_id
1 'polypeptide(L)' 'MQYPKQGEYIAIEFSPTEGHEQQGYRPALVLSVESVNRRGFV' A
#
# COMPACT_ATOMS: atom_id res chain seq x y z
N MET A 1 -11.80 6.93 -11.74
CA MET A 1 -11.24 5.74 -11.07
C MET A 1 -10.49 6.20 -9.84
N GLN A 2 -10.66 5.51 -8.71
CA GLN A 2 -10.02 5.85 -7.45
C GLN A 2 -8.74 5.02 -7.30
N TYR A 3 -7.61 5.67 -6.99
CA TYR A 3 -6.31 5.05 -6.75
C TYR A 3 -5.60 5.80 -5.61
N PRO A 4 -4.71 5.14 -4.85
CA PRO A 4 -3.99 5.79 -3.75
C PRO A 4 -3.04 6.88 -4.25
N LYS A 5 -2.98 8.01 -3.54
CA LYS A 5 -2.05 9.11 -3.86
C LYS A 5 -0.77 9.01 -3.03
N GLN A 6 0.36 9.41 -3.60
CA GLN A 6 1.61 9.48 -2.85
C GLN A 6 1.44 10.41 -1.63
N GLY A 7 1.88 9.97 -0.46
CA GLY A 7 1.74 10.68 0.81
C GLY A 7 0.41 10.45 1.54
N GLU A 8 -0.53 9.72 0.94
CA GLU A 8 -1.79 9.33 1.59
C GLU A 8 -1.55 8.17 2.58
N TYR A 9 -2.25 8.18 3.71
CA TYR A 9 -2.36 7.02 4.58
C TYR A 9 -3.59 6.20 4.20
N ILE A 10 -3.39 4.90 3.96
CA ILE A 10 -4.45 3.94 3.66
C ILE A 10 -4.45 2.83 4.69
N ALA A 11 -5.59 2.19 4.92
CA ALA A 11 -5.66 0.98 5.74
C ALA A 11 -5.64 -0.25 4.82
N ILE A 12 -4.75 -1.19 5.10
CA ILE A 12 -4.53 -2.39 4.28
C ILE A 12 -4.21 -3.60 5.16
N GLU A 13 -4.58 -4.78 4.69
CA GLU A 13 -4.27 -6.07 5.33
C GLU A 13 -2.88 -6.55 4.88
N PHE A 14 -1.98 -6.79 5.85
CA PHE A 14 -0.63 -7.28 5.57
C PHE A 14 -0.48 -8.79 5.76
N SER A 15 -1.51 -9.51 6.22
CA SER A 15 -1.45 -10.96 6.45
C SER A 15 -1.78 -11.78 5.21
N PRO A 16 -1.21 -13.00 5.06
CA PRO A 16 -0.23 -13.63 5.93
C PRO A 16 1.18 -13.05 5.77
N THR A 17 2.03 -13.25 6.78
CA THR A 17 3.41 -12.78 6.83
C THR A 17 4.35 -13.87 7.33
N GLU A 18 5.66 -13.69 7.11
CA GLU A 18 6.68 -14.60 7.62
C GLU A 18 7.66 -13.89 8.57
N GLY A 19 8.03 -14.58 9.65
CA GLY A 19 9.03 -14.08 10.61
C GLY A 19 8.64 -12.77 11.30
N HIS A 20 9.45 -11.71 11.11
CA HIS A 20 9.30 -10.40 11.76
C HIS A 20 8.72 -9.31 10.83
N GLU A 21 8.06 -9.72 9.75
CA GLU A 21 7.35 -8.80 8.87
C GLU A 21 6.19 -8.07 9.58
N GLN A 22 5.81 -6.91 9.07
CA GLN A 22 4.64 -6.16 9.56
C GLN A 22 3.35 -6.91 9.19
N GLN A 23 2.43 -7.13 10.15
CA GLN A 23 1.30 -8.07 9.99
C GLN A 23 -0.08 -7.47 10.32
N GLY A 24 -1.18 -8.03 9.82
CA GLY A 24 -2.54 -7.59 10.17
C GLY A 24 -3.00 -6.29 9.49
N TYR A 25 -4.29 -5.96 9.67
CA TYR A 25 -4.89 -4.73 9.15
C TYR A 25 -4.38 -3.48 9.88
N ARG A 26 -3.64 -2.62 9.18
CA ARG A 26 -3.04 -1.41 9.76
C ARG A 26 -2.87 -0.28 8.75
N PRO A 27 -2.72 0.97 9.23
CA PRO A 27 -2.38 2.10 8.36
C PRO A 27 -1.01 1.91 7.70
N ALA A 28 -0.90 2.34 6.44
CA ALA A 28 0.32 2.34 5.66
C ALA A 28 0.42 3.65 4.85
N LEU A 29 1.64 4.14 4.67
CA LEU A 29 1.93 5.34 3.88
C LEU A 29 2.19 4.96 2.42
N VAL A 30 1.49 5.59 1.48
CA VAL A 30 1.70 5.38 0.05
C VAL A 30 2.97 6.11 -0.38
N LEU A 31 4.01 5.35 -0.72
CA LEU A 31 5.30 5.89 -1.17
C LEU A 31 5.45 5.93 -2.69
N SER A 32 4.72 5.08 -3.41
CA SER A 32 4.79 4.96 -4.86
C SER A 32 4.24 6.20 -5.57
N VAL A 33 4.87 6.55 -6.69
CA VAL A 33 4.51 7.71 -7.52
C VAL A 33 3.20 7.50 -8.27
N GLU A 34 2.50 8.58 -8.61
CA GLU A 34 1.17 8.53 -9.24
C GLU A 34 1.13 7.73 -10.55
N SER A 35 2.20 7.74 -11.36
CA SER A 35 2.25 7.00 -12.63
C SER A 35 2.12 5.49 -12.41
N VAL A 36 2.73 4.96 -11.33
CA VAL A 36 2.62 3.57 -10.91
C VAL A 36 1.25 3.29 -10.30
N ASN A 37 0.76 4.16 -9.41
CA ASN A 37 -0.51 3.94 -8.71
C ASN A 37 -1.71 3.90 -9.66
N ARG A 38 -1.64 4.64 -10.77
CA ARG A 38 -2.71 4.67 -11.80
C ARG A 38 -2.68 3.46 -12.73
N ARG A 39 -1.49 2.93 -13.02
CA ARG A 39 -1.29 1.93 -14.08
C ARG A 39 -1.09 0.51 -13.53
N GLY A 40 -0.64 0.38 -12.29
CA GLY A 40 -0.10 -0.86 -11.75
C GLY A 40 1.33 -1.12 -12.21
N PHE A 41 1.99 -2.09 -11.59
CA PHE A 41 3.26 -2.63 -12.10
C PHE A 41 2.95 -3.48 -13.34
N VAL A 42 3.55 -3.11 -14.47
CA VAL A 42 3.50 -3.86 -15.74
C VAL A 42 4.86 -4.48 -16.04
#